data_AF-A0A8F8X886-F1
#
_entry.id   AF-A0A8F8X886-F1
#
_cell.length_a   1.000
_cell.length_b   1.000
_cell.length_c   1.000
_cell.angle_alpha   90.00
_cell.angle_beta   90.00
_cell.angle_gamma   90.00
#
_symmetry.space_group_name_H-M   'P 1'
#
loop_
_entity.id
_entity.type
_entity.pdbx_description
1 polymer ?
#
loop_
_entity_poly.entity_id
_entity_poly.type
_entity_poly.pdbx_seq_one_letter_code
_entity_poly.pdbx_strand_id
1 'polypeptide(L)'
;MANNKSAKKRIEINKRNYLKNRFYKNSLKTLTKNFFQYLNRYEISRTDENLKELENIFHSIHCLIDKGTSKNIFHKNTAARKKAKLHKYFNKQTF
;
A
#
# COMPACT_ATOMS: atom_id res chain seq x y z
N MET A 1 -8.23 -14.52 -30.67
CA MET A 1 -9.34 -13.55 -30.47
C MET A 1 -10.43 -14.19 -29.61
N ALA A 2 -11.21 -13.41 -28.88
CA ALA A 2 -12.37 -13.93 -28.16
C ALA A 2 -13.53 -14.13 -29.14
N ASN A 3 -13.85 -15.38 -29.44
CA ASN A 3 -14.85 -15.72 -30.46
C ASN A 3 -16.28 -15.82 -29.89
N ASN A 4 -16.42 -15.90 -28.57
CA ASN A 4 -17.71 -15.94 -27.87
C ASN A 4 -17.99 -14.60 -27.16
N LYS A 5 -19.25 -14.13 -27.17
CA LYS A 5 -19.72 -12.93 -26.47
C LYS A 5 -19.34 -12.94 -24.98
N SER A 6 -19.46 -14.10 -24.32
CA SER A 6 -19.08 -14.26 -22.91
C SER A 6 -17.59 -14.04 -22.69
N ALA A 7 -16.74 -14.51 -23.60
CA ALA A 7 -15.29 -14.35 -23.53
C ALA A 7 -14.90 -12.88 -23.73
N LYS A 8 -15.50 -12.18 -24.70
CA LYS A 8 -15.26 -10.74 -24.93
C LYS A 8 -15.62 -9.91 -23.68
N LYS A 9 -16.77 -10.19 -23.07
CA LYS A 9 -17.20 -9.55 -21.81
C LYS A 9 -16.21 -9.79 -20.66
N ARG A 10 -15.71 -11.01 -20.50
CA ARG A 10 -14.70 -11.33 -19.46
C ARG A 10 -13.42 -10.52 -19.66
N ILE A 11 -12.97 -10.33 -20.90
CA ILE A 11 -11.77 -9.52 -21.20
C ILE A 11 -11.96 -8.07 -20.78
N GLU A 12 -13.11 -7.46 -21.10
CA GLU A 12 -13.41 -6.07 -20.73
C GLU A 12 -13.49 -5.88 -19.21
N ILE A 13 -14.16 -6.80 -18.52
CA ILE A 13 -14.24 -6.80 -17.04
C ILE A 13 -12.84 -6.95 -16.43
N ASN A 14 -12.03 -7.87 -16.94
CA ASN A 14 -10.67 -8.08 -16.47
C ASN A 14 -9.80 -6.84 -16.67
N LYS A 15 -9.89 -6.17 -17.84
CA LYS A 15 -9.17 -4.92 -18.11
C LYS A 15 -9.55 -3.83 -17.11
N ARG A 16 -10.85 -3.65 -16.86
CA ARG A 16 -11.37 -2.68 -15.88
C ARG A 16 -10.85 -2.98 -14.47
N ASN A 17 -10.94 -4.23 -14.03
CA ASN A 17 -10.50 -4.64 -12.69
C ASN A 17 -8.98 -4.55 -12.54
N TYR A 18 -8.24 -4.89 -13.59
CA TYR A 18 -6.79 -4.78 -13.64
C TYR A 18 -6.33 -3.34 -13.40
N LEU A 19 -6.92 -2.36 -14.10
CA LEU A 19 -6.57 -0.95 -13.94
C LEU A 19 -6.80 -0.46 -12.50
N LYS A 20 -7.96 -0.80 -11.91
CA LYS A 20 -8.27 -0.48 -10.51
C LYS A 20 -7.26 -1.11 -9.55
N ASN A 21 -7.02 -2.42 -9.68
CA ASN A 21 -6.09 -3.14 -8.81
C ASN A 21 -4.65 -2.64 -8.95
N ARG A 22 -4.23 -2.30 -10.18
CA ARG A 22 -2.92 -1.76 -10.47
C ARG A 22 -2.68 -0.43 -9.76
N PHE A 23 -3.67 0.47 -9.77
CA PHE A 23 -3.58 1.75 -9.05
C PHE A 23 -3.28 1.53 -7.56
N TYR A 24 -4.13 0.78 -6.85
CA TYR A 24 -3.93 0.52 -5.41
C TYR A 24 -2.59 -0.15 -5.09
N LYS A 25 -2.19 -1.16 -5.89
CA LYS A 25 -0.92 -1.86 -5.70
C LYS A 25 0.28 -0.95 -5.93
N ASN A 26 0.23 -0.10 -6.96
CA ASN A 26 1.30 0.84 -7.27
C ASN A 26 1.39 1.96 -6.23
N SER A 27 0.26 2.57 -5.86
CA SER A 27 0.22 3.60 -4.82
C SER A 27 0.80 3.09 -3.51
N LEU A 28 0.45 1.86 -3.09
CA LEU A 28 1.07 1.26 -1.91
C LEU A 28 2.58 1.06 -2.07
N LYS A 29 3.05 0.60 -3.23
CA LYS A 29 4.49 0.43 -3.49
C LYS A 29 5.23 1.76 -3.40
N THR A 30 4.67 2.82 -3.98
CA THR A 30 5.24 4.17 -3.93
C THR A 30 5.30 4.68 -2.49
N LEU A 31 4.20 4.65 -1.76
CA LEU A 31 4.16 5.10 -0.37
C LEU A 31 5.11 4.30 0.52
N THR A 32 5.21 2.98 0.31
CA THR A 32 6.15 2.12 1.05
C THR A 32 7.61 2.51 0.79
N LYS A 33 7.97 2.87 -0.45
CA LYS A 33 9.31 3.38 -0.76
C LYS A 33 9.59 4.69 -0.05
N ASN A 34 8.63 5.62 -0.12
CA ASN A 34 8.74 6.91 0.55
C ASN A 34 8.89 6.72 2.07
N PHE A 35 8.12 5.80 2.68
CA PHE A 35 8.26 5.46 4.10
C PHE A 35 9.69 5.07 4.48
N PHE A 36 10.34 4.19 3.72
CA PHE A 36 11.74 3.83 3.99
C PHE A 36 12.70 5.01 3.79
N GLN A 37 12.43 5.90 2.85
CA GLN A 37 13.22 7.12 2.67
C GLN A 37 13.09 8.06 3.88
N TYR A 38 11.87 8.31 4.38
CA TYR A 38 11.65 9.12 5.58
C TYR A 38 12.23 8.45 6.82
N LEU A 39 12.17 7.13 6.91
CA LEU A 39 12.77 6.36 8.00
C LEU A 39 14.30 6.58 8.03
N ASN A 40 14.98 6.48 6.88
CA ASN A 40 16.41 6.78 6.79
C ASN A 40 16.73 8.24 7.15
N ARG A 41 15.87 9.20 6.75
CA ARG A 41 16.04 10.62 7.13
C ARG A 41 15.93 10.82 8.64
N TYR A 42 14.97 10.14 9.28
CA TYR A 42 14.78 10.18 10.72
C TYR A 42 15.95 9.54 11.48
N GLU A 43 16.53 8.46 10.97
CA GLU A 43 17.73 7.84 11.54
C GLU A 43 18.93 8.81 11.54
N ILE A 44 19.08 9.62 10.50
CA ILE A 44 20.17 10.61 10.38
C ILE A 44 19.90 11.84 11.26
N SER A 45 18.65 12.29 11.32
CA SER A 45 18.24 13.51 12.02
C SER A 45 16.93 13.27 12.78
N ARG A 46 17.05 13.01 14.08
CA ARG A 46 15.94 12.77 15.00
C ARG A 46 15.27 14.08 15.44
N THR A 47 14.66 14.75 14.48
CA THR A 47 13.88 15.97 14.70
C THR A 47 12.39 15.65 14.74
N ASP A 48 11.61 16.40 15.53
CA ASP A 48 10.16 16.24 15.63
C ASP A 48 9.42 16.39 14.29
N GLU A 49 9.94 17.21 13.39
CA GLU A 49 9.37 17.38 12.04
C GLU A 49 9.48 16.10 11.21
N ASN A 50 10.64 15.46 11.20
CA ASN A 50 10.87 14.20 10.49
C ASN A 50 10.01 13.07 11.06
N LEU A 51 9.80 13.07 12.38
CA LEU A 51 8.91 12.12 13.06
C LEU A 51 7.47 12.30 12.57
N LYS A 52 6.96 13.53 12.54
CA LYS A 52 5.61 13.84 12.03
C LYS A 52 5.45 13.43 10.56
N GLU A 53 6.45 13.68 9.71
CA GLU A 53 6.42 13.23 8.30
C GLU A 53 6.34 11.70 8.20
N LEU A 54 7.13 10.99 8.99
CA LEU A 54 7.14 9.53 9.04
C LEU A 54 5.79 8.97 9.48
N GLU A 55 5.21 9.52 10.55
CA GLU A 55 3.88 9.16 11.03
C GLU A 55 2.80 9.42 9.99
N ASN A 56 2.81 10.56 9.31
CA ASN A 56 1.83 10.89 8.28
C ASN A 56 1.84 9.89 7.13
N ILE A 57 3.03 9.49 6.67
CA ILE A 57 3.17 8.46 5.63
C ILE A 57 2.72 7.09 6.16
N PHE A 58 3.08 6.75 7.41
CA PHE A 58 2.65 5.50 8.04
C PHE A 58 1.12 5.39 8.10
N HIS A 59 0.43 6.42 8.59
CA HIS A 59 -1.04 6.48 8.63
C HIS A 59 -1.65 6.41 7.22
N SER A 60 -1.06 7.11 6.25
CA SER A 60 -1.50 7.09 4.85
C SER A 60 -1.43 5.68 4.24
N ILE A 61 -0.35 4.93 4.52
CA ILE A 61 -0.22 3.55 4.08
C ILE A 61 -1.28 2.65 4.72
N HIS A 62 -1.50 2.78 6.03
CA HIS A 62 -2.52 2.00 6.74
C HIS A 62 -3.92 2.23 6.16
N CYS A 63 -4.29 3.50 5.97
CA CYS A 63 -5.55 3.90 5.36
C CYS A 63 -5.72 3.31 3.95
N LEU A 64 -4.67 3.29 3.14
CA LEU A 64 -4.72 2.72 1.79
C LEU A 64 -4.84 1.20 1.79
N ILE A 65 -4.17 0.50 2.71
CA ILE A 65 -4.29 -0.96 2.89
C ILE A 65 -5.73 -1.32 3.27
N ASP A 66 -6.34 -0.58 4.19
CA ASP A 66 -7.70 -0.85 4.65
C ASP A 66 -8.75 -0.56 3.58
N LYS A 67 -8.61 0.58 2.89
CA LYS A 67 -9.43 0.90 1.70
C LYS A 67 -9.29 -0.16 0.61
N GLY A 68 -8.09 -0.72 0.42
CA GLY A 68 -7.87 -1.81 -0.52
C GLY A 68 -8.48 -3.14 -0.07
N THR A 69 -8.54 -3.38 1.24
CA THR A 69 -9.12 -4.60 1.83
C THR A 69 -10.65 -4.57 1.74
N SER A 70 -11.28 -3.45 2.07
CA SER A 70 -12.74 -3.30 1.94
C SER A 70 -13.22 -3.42 0.49
N LYS A 71 -12.38 -3.06 -0.48
CA LYS A 71 -12.63 -3.22 -1.93
C LYS A 71 -12.22 -4.60 -2.47
N ASN A 72 -11.89 -5.56 -1.61
CA ASN A 72 -11.44 -6.92 -1.98
C ASN A 72 -10.23 -6.95 -2.92
N ILE A 73 -9.38 -5.92 -2.91
CA ILE A 73 -8.13 -5.86 -3.69
C ILE A 73 -7.02 -6.64 -2.99
N PHE A 74 -7.01 -6.58 -1.65
CA PHE A 74 -6.12 -7.37 -0.80
C PHE A 74 -6.93 -8.35 0.03
N HIS A 75 -6.44 -9.60 0.12
CA HIS A 75 -6.96 -10.55 1.09
C HIS A 75 -6.62 -10.08 2.52
N LYS A 76 -7.52 -10.32 3.48
CA LYS A 76 -7.37 -9.94 4.89
C LYS A 76 -6.01 -10.30 5.49
N ASN A 77 -5.52 -11.52 5.23
CA ASN A 77 -4.22 -11.97 5.75
C ASN A 77 -3.04 -11.23 5.10
N THR A 78 -3.16 -10.85 3.82
CA THR A 78 -2.12 -10.08 3.14
C THR A 78 -2.07 -8.65 3.66
N ALA A 79 -3.22 -8.05 3.95
CA ALA A 79 -3.29 -6.74 4.59
C ALA A 79 -2.67 -6.77 5.99
N ALA A 80 -3.05 -7.75 6.82
CA ALA A 80 -2.51 -7.94 8.17
C ALA A 80 -0.98 -8.12 8.17
N ARG A 81 -0.44 -8.99 7.31
CA ARG A 81 1.02 -9.20 7.19
C ARG A 81 1.76 -7.92 6.80
N LYS A 82 1.21 -7.12 5.89
CA LYS A 82 1.82 -5.86 5.47
C LYS A 82 1.86 -4.83 6.60
N LYS A 83 0.76 -4.68 7.34
CA LYS A 83 0.69 -3.81 8.53
C LYS A 83 1.69 -4.25 9.60
N ALA A 84 1.71 -5.53 9.94
CA ALA A 84 2.64 -6.08 10.93
C ALA A 84 4.10 -5.82 10.54
N LYS A 85 4.44 -5.99 9.25
CA LYS A 85 5.78 -5.69 8.74
C LYS A 85 6.15 -4.22 8.92
N LEU A 86 5.27 -3.28 8.58
CA LEU A 86 5.53 -1.83 8.74
C LEU A 86 5.67 -1.43 10.21
N HIS A 87 4.79 -1.94 11.08
CA HIS A 87 4.90 -1.72 12.52
C HIS A 87 6.24 -2.19 13.08
N LYS A 88 6.76 -3.34 12.63
CA LYS A 88 8.08 -3.82 13.08
C LYS A 88 9.20 -2.82 12.78
N TYR A 89 9.17 -2.17 11.61
CA TYR A 89 10.17 -1.16 11.27
C TYR A 89 9.97 0.14 12.04
N PHE A 90 8.72 0.58 12.19
CA PHE A 90 8.41 1.80 12.93
C PHE A 90 8.82 1.68 14.41
N ASN A 91 8.41 0.59 15.07
CA ASN A 91 8.69 0.38 16.49
C ASN A 91 10.19 0.25 16.80
N LYS A 92 10.98 -0.32 15.89
CA LYS A 92 12.44 -0.42 16.05
C LYS A 92 13.13 0.96 16.18
N GLN A 93 12.50 2.01 15.66
CA GLN A 93 13.07 3.36 15.67
C GLN A 93 12.61 4.20 16.86
N THR A 94 11.44 3.87 17.41
CA THR A 94 10.81 4.64 18.49
C THR A 94 11.07 4.04 19.88
N PHE A 95 11.36 2.74 19.97
CA PHE A 95 11.66 2.01 21.21
C PHE A 95 12.97 1.22 21.06
#